data_AF-A0A7J4SZN1-F1
#
_entry.id   AF-A0A7J4SZN1-F1
#
_cell.length_a   1.000
_cell.length_b   1.000
_cell.length_c   1.000
_cell.angle_alpha   90.00
_cell.angle_beta   90.00
_cell.angle_gamma   90.00
#
_symmetry.space_group_name_H-M   'P 1'
#
loop_
_entity.id
_entity.type
_entity.pdbx_description
1 polymer ?
#
loop_
_entity_poly.entity_id
_entity_poly.type
_entity_poly.pdbx_seq_one_letter_code
_entity_poly.pdbx_strand_id
1 'polypeptide(L)' 'MKTIGEVEDDLAEKAEPVLGFKPSSKFKRGPIGILIYIVCGIIALISLRSAGVF' A
#
# COMPACT_ATOMS: atom_id res chain seq x y z
N MET A 1 -8.93 9.51 18.17
CA MET A 1 -8.38 8.33 17.48
C MET A 1 -8.84 8.43 16.03
N LYS A 2 -7.93 8.47 15.06
CA LYS A 2 -8.32 8.49 13.63
C LYS A 2 -8.94 7.15 13.27
N THR A 3 -10.05 7.16 12.56
CA THR A 3 -10.67 5.94 12.03
C THR A 3 -9.77 5.35 10.95
N ILE A 4 -9.77 4.02 10.81
CA ILE A 4 -8.94 3.33 9.81
C ILE A 4 -9.18 3.88 8.40
N GLY A 5 -10.42 4.23 8.07
CA GLY A 5 -10.75 4.85 6.77
C GLY A 5 -10.09 6.21 6.55
N GLU A 6 -9.94 7.03 7.59
CA GLU A 6 -9.30 8.34 7.50
C GLU A 6 -7.77 8.22 7.33
N VAL A 7 -7.17 7.17 7.90
CA VAL A 7 -5.76 6.82 7.68
C VAL A 7 -5.55 6.26 6.27
N GLU A 8 -6.46 5.44 5.76
CA GLU A 8 -6.40 4.92 4.39
C GLU A 8 -6.52 6.06 3.34
N ASP A 9 -7.38 7.06 3.56
CA ASP A 9 -7.51 8.21 2.65
C ASP A 9 -6.27 9.12 2.67
N ASP A 10 -5.69 9.40 3.85
CA ASP A 10 -4.44 10.18 3.97
C ASP A 10 -3.26 9.47 3.30
N LEU A 11 -3.16 8.14 3.45
CA LEU A 11 -2.16 7.34 2.76
C LEU A 11 -2.37 7.32 1.25
N ALA A 12 -3.64 7.27 0.82
CA ALA A 12 -3.98 7.28 -0.60
C ALA A 12 -3.64 8.62 -1.27
N GLU A 13 -3.94 9.75 -0.61
CA GLU A 13 -3.55 11.09 -1.08
C GLU A 13 -2.03 11.24 -1.20
N LYS A 14 -1.26 10.73 -0.24
CA LYS A 14 0.21 10.78 -0.29
C LYS A 14 0.81 9.88 -1.35
N ALA A 15 0.16 8.75 -1.64
CA ALA A 15 0.63 7.79 -2.63
C ALA A 15 0.28 8.20 -4.07
N GLU A 16 -0.82 8.93 -4.27
CA GLU A 16 -1.26 9.43 -5.58
C GLU A 16 -0.17 10.17 -6.39
N PRO A 17 0.60 11.13 -5.85
CA PRO A 17 1.66 11.80 -6.60
C PRO A 17 2.85 10.89 -6.95
N VAL A 18 3.05 9.80 -6.21
CA VAL A 18 4.14 8.83 -6.45
C VAL A 18 3.70 7.78 -7.46
N LEU A 19 2.45 7.35 -7.38
CA LEU A 19 1.89 6.25 -8.18
C LEU A 19 1.19 6.75 -9.46
N GLY A 20 0.82 8.02 -9.55
CA GLY A 20 0.04 8.60 -10.66
C GLY A 20 -1.45 8.25 -10.63
N PHE A 21 -1.94 7.61 -9.57
CA PHE A 21 -3.34 7.27 -9.36
C PHE A 21 -3.67 7.23 -7.86
N LYS A 22 -4.88 7.66 -7.47
CA LYS A 22 -5.34 7.53 -6.08
C LYS A 22 -5.62 6.05 -5.77
N PRO A 23 -4.89 5.39 -4.85
CA PRO A 23 -5.18 4.02 -4.45
C PRO A 23 -6.40 4.02 -3.52
N SER A 24 -7.59 4.21 -4.10
CA SER A 24 -8.86 4.10 -3.39
C SER A 24 -9.19 2.62 -3.12
N SER A 25 -10.02 2.34 -2.12
CA SER A 25 -10.55 1.01 -1.77
C SER A 25 -11.07 0.18 -2.97
N LYS A 26 -11.48 0.82 -4.08
CA LYS A 26 -11.84 0.13 -5.33
C LYS A 26 -10.64 -0.51 -6.05
N PHE A 27 -9.45 0.09 -5.95
CA PHE A 27 -8.20 -0.45 -6.47
C PHE A 27 -7.83 -1.77 -5.78
N LYS A 28 -8.09 -1.89 -4.47
CA LYS A 28 -7.98 -3.12 -3.66
C LYS A 28 -8.87 -4.28 -4.16
N ARG A 29 -9.90 -4.02 -4.98
CA ARG A 29 -10.89 -5.02 -5.42
C ARG A 29 -10.66 -5.57 -6.84
N GLY A 30 -9.70 -5.03 -7.60
CA GLY A 30 -9.36 -5.50 -8.94
C GLY A 30 -8.14 -6.45 -8.96
N PRO A 31 -7.93 -7.20 -10.05
CA PRO A 31 -6.75 -8.07 -10.23
C PRO A 31 -5.42 -7.30 -10.14
N ILE A 32 -5.43 -6.02 -10.54
CA ILE A 32 -4.29 -5.11 -10.40
C ILE A 32 -3.98 -4.77 -8.93
N GLY A 33 -5.00 -4.63 -8.08
CA GLY A 33 -4.81 -4.39 -6.65
C GLY A 33 -4.12 -5.56 -5.96
N ILE A 34 -4.46 -6.79 -6.35
CA ILE A 34 -3.84 -8.02 -5.84
C ILE A 34 -2.36 -8.05 -6.23
N LEU A 35 -2.04 -7.78 -7.50
CA LEU A 35 -0.65 -7.72 -7.98
C LEU A 35 0.19 -6.72 -7.16
N ILE A 36 -0.35 -5.53 -6.92
CA ILE A 36 0.35 -4.49 -6.16
C ILE A 36 0.51 -4.87 -4.69
N TYR A 37 -0.50 -5.51 -4.10
CA TYR A 37 -0.39 -6.03 -2.73
C TYR A 37 0.71 -7.07 -2.58
N ILE A 38 0.82 -7.99 -3.55
CA ILE A 38 1.87 -9.02 -3.59
C ILE A 38 3.24 -8.36 -3.73
N VAL A 39 3.40 -7.43 -4.67
CA VAL A 39 4.67 -6.72 -4.89
C VAL A 39 5.08 -5.94 -3.65
N CYS A 40 4.16 -5.19 -3.03
CA CYS A 40 4.42 -4.50 -1.77
C CYS A 40 4.79 -5.47 -0.64
N GLY A 41 4.13 -6.62 -0.54
CA GLY A 41 4.46 -7.66 0.43
C GLY A 41 5.87 -8.21 0.25
N ILE A 42 6.29 -8.47 -0.99
CA ILE A 42 7.66 -8.93 -1.31
C ILE A 42 8.70 -7.86 -0.95
N ILE A 43 8.46 -6.60 -1.31
CA ILE A 43 9.37 -5.50 -0.99
C ILE A 43 9.49 -5.33 0.53
N ALA A 44 8.38 -5.41 1.25
CA ALA A 44 8.37 -5.34 2.71
C ALA A 44 9.14 -6.51 3.34
N LEU A 45 8.97 -7.73 2.81
CA LEU A 45 9.69 -8.92 3.29
C LEU A 45 11.21 -8.76 3.09
N ILE A 46 11.65 -8.30 1.91
CA ILE A 46 13.06 -8.05 1.61
C ILE A 46 13.61 -6.96 2.53
N SER A 47 12.85 -5.89 2.74
CA SER A 47 13.24 -4.78 3.61
C SER A 47 13.36 -5.21 5.07
N LEU A 48 12.42 -6.02 5.58
CA LEU A 48 12.48 -6.58 6.94
C LEU A 48 13.71 -7.48 7.12
N ARG A 49 13.99 -8.33 6.14
CA ARG A 49 15.14 -9.24 6.17
C ARG A 49 16.46 -8.47 6.10
N SER A 50 16.52 -7.43 5.26
CA SER A 50 17.68 -6.52 5.20
C SER A 50 17.88 -5.74 6.50
N ALA A 51 16.81 -5.47 7.24
CA ALA A 51 16.87 -4.80 8.54
C ALA A 51 17.21 -5.76 9.70
N GLY A 52 17.41 -7.06 9.43
CA GLY A 52 17.74 -8.07 10.45
C GLY A 52 16.59 -8.39 11.39
N VAL A 53 15.36 -8.01 11.05
CA VAL A 53 14.14 -8.33 11.82
C VAL A 53 13.75 -9.81 11.61
N PHE A 54 14.16 -10.40 10.48
CA PHE A 54 13.89 -11.78 10.08
C PHE A 54 15.13 -12.45 9.49
#